data_AF-A0A1E7GFJ0-F1
#
_entry.id   AF-A0A1E7GFJ0-F1
#
_cell.length_a   1.000
_cell.length_b   1.000
_cell.length_c   1.000
_cell.angle_alpha   90.00
_cell.angle_beta   90.00
_cell.angle_gamma   90.00
#
_symmetry.space_group_name_H-M   'P 1'
#
loop_
_entity.id
_entity.type
_entity.pdbx_description
1 polymer ?
#
loop_
_entity_poly.entity_id
_entity_poly.type
_entity_poly.pdbx_seq_one_letter_code
_entity_poly.pdbx_strand_id
1 'polypeptide(L)'
;MGKQIYERIKKTLSILLLVSFIMFVTDASASARQTNVPRNYQTGYHEGAQDGYKVGYNNGYEDCLKYGKEGVLKKVPAPAIKDNRSKSYKRGYKVGFKKGYLDGYNKGRFKCLKKKR
;
A
#
# COMPACT_ATOMS: atom_id res chain seq x y z
N MET A 1 34.69 48.27 7.93
CA MET A 1 34.07 47.36 8.91
C MET A 1 33.37 46.13 8.31
N GLY A 2 32.93 46.12 7.04
CA GLY A 2 32.17 44.98 6.48
C GLY A 2 32.96 43.69 6.23
N LYS A 3 34.24 43.79 5.81
CA LYS A 3 35.06 42.62 5.43
C LYS A 3 35.32 41.66 6.60
N GLN A 4 35.53 42.19 7.80
CA GLN A 4 35.81 41.39 8.99
C GLN A 4 34.55 40.69 9.54
N ILE A 5 33.38 41.29 9.33
CA ILE A 5 32.09 40.70 9.68
C ILE A 5 31.74 39.57 8.70
N TYR A 6 31.97 39.78 7.40
CA TYR A 6 31.77 38.76 6.37
C TYR A 6 32.61 37.50 6.62
N GLU A 7 33.90 37.64 6.94
CA GLU A 7 34.76 36.48 7.23
C GLU A 7 34.34 35.72 8.49
N ARG A 8 33.83 36.43 9.51
CA ARG A 8 33.27 35.79 10.72
C ARG A 8 31.99 35.02 10.41
N ILE A 9 31.11 35.57 9.57
CA ILE A 9 29.86 34.92 9.15
C ILE A 9 30.15 33.68 8.28
N LYS A 10 31.09 33.78 7.33
CA LYS A 10 31.49 32.67 6.48
C LYS A 10 32.06 31.50 7.31
N LYS A 11 32.94 31.81 8.27
CA LYS A 11 33.55 30.80 9.16
C LYS A 11 32.51 30.11 10.04
N THR A 12 31.54 30.86 10.58
CA THR A 12 30.46 30.28 11.40
C THR A 12 29.52 29.40 10.59
N LEU A 13 29.15 29.80 9.37
CA LEU A 13 28.37 28.97 8.44
C LEU A 13 29.09 27.68 8.05
N SER A 14 30.38 27.73 7.75
CA SER A 14 31.18 26.53 7.44
C SER A 14 31.24 25.56 8.61
N ILE A 15 31.36 26.05 9.85
CA ILE A 15 31.35 25.21 11.05
C ILE A 15 29.97 24.57 11.24
N LEU A 16 28.90 25.34 11.08
CA LEU A 16 27.52 24.85 11.18
C LEU A 16 27.21 23.76 10.14
N LEU A 17 27.67 23.95 8.90
CA LEU A 17 27.56 22.94 7.83
C LEU A 17 28.32 21.65 8.16
N LEU A 18 29.52 21.75 8.72
CA LEU A 18 30.34 20.60 9.11
C LEU A 18 29.67 19.80 10.24
N VAL A 19 29.13 20.49 11.26
CA VAL A 19 28.39 19.85 12.37
C VAL A 19 27.12 19.19 11.86
N SER A 20 26.41 19.83 10.94
CA SER A 20 25.20 19.28 10.33
C SER A 20 25.52 18.01 9.53
N PHE A 21 26.59 18.01 8.75
CA PHE A 21 26.99 16.86 7.93
C PHE A 21 27.31 15.61 8.76
N ILE A 22 27.90 15.78 9.95
CA ILE A 22 28.22 14.66 10.86
C ILE A 22 26.94 14.05 11.47
N MET A 23 25.87 14.84 11.67
CA MET A 23 24.60 14.38 12.25
C MET A 23 23.73 13.56 11.28
N PHE A 24 23.97 13.61 9.96
CA PHE A 24 23.12 12.92 8.96
C PHE A 24 23.56 11.50 8.58
N VAL A 25 24.65 10.95 9.14
CA VAL A 25 25.16 9.60 8.78
C VAL A 25 24.67 8.50 9.74
N THR A 26 23.43 8.60 10.22
CA THR A 26 22.73 7.45 10.81
C THR A 26 21.47 7.19 10.00
N ASP A 27 21.67 6.75 8.76
CA ASP A 27 20.66 5.97 8.06
C ASP A 27 20.45 4.68 8.86
N ALA A 28 19.45 4.69 9.75
CA ALA A 28 18.85 3.48 10.25
C ALA A 28 18.32 2.73 9.02
N SER A 29 19.11 1.81 8.50
CA SER A 29 18.69 0.91 7.45
C SER A 29 17.48 0.17 7.99
N ALA A 30 16.30 0.47 7.46
CA ALA A 30 15.09 -0.25 7.76
C ALA A 30 15.29 -1.68 7.24
N SER A 31 15.79 -2.56 8.12
CA SER A 31 15.86 -3.98 7.87
C SER A 31 14.43 -4.47 7.67
N ALA A 32 14.04 -4.66 6.42
CA ALA A 32 12.84 -5.39 6.09
C ALA A 32 13.01 -6.77 6.73
N ARG A 33 12.28 -7.04 7.82
CA ARG A 33 12.24 -8.37 8.44
C ARG A 33 11.97 -9.39 7.34
N GLN A 34 12.98 -10.18 7.00
CA GLN A 34 12.83 -11.27 6.06
C GLN A 34 12.00 -12.35 6.73
N THR A 35 10.69 -12.15 6.73
CA THR A 35 9.74 -13.19 7.10
C THR A 35 9.93 -14.31 6.08
N ASN A 36 10.35 -15.49 6.53
CA ASN A 36 10.46 -16.71 5.72
C ASN A 36 9.06 -17.18 5.27
N VAL A 37 8.41 -16.38 4.42
CA VAL A 37 7.11 -16.68 3.84
C VAL A 37 7.40 -17.54 2.60
N PRO A 38 6.84 -18.76 2.51
CA PRO A 38 7.10 -19.63 1.37
C PRO A 38 6.75 -18.94 0.05
N ARG A 39 7.60 -19.11 -0.99
CA ARG A 39 7.37 -18.54 -2.34
C ARG A 39 5.94 -18.80 -2.84
N ASN A 40 5.44 -20.02 -2.64
CA ASN A 40 4.07 -20.41 -3.02
C ASN A 40 2.98 -19.58 -2.34
N TYR A 41 3.18 -19.15 -1.09
CA TYR A 41 2.27 -18.24 -0.40
C TYR A 41 2.28 -16.87 -1.07
N GLN A 42 3.47 -16.34 -1.37
CA GLN A 42 3.62 -15.02 -2.00
C GLN A 42 2.94 -15.01 -3.38
N THR A 43 3.19 -16.03 -4.20
CA THR A 43 2.50 -16.21 -5.49
C THR A 43 0.98 -16.23 -5.30
N GLY A 44 0.47 -17.06 -4.38
CA GLY A 44 -0.96 -17.11 -4.08
C GLY A 44 -1.49 -15.75 -3.65
N TYR A 45 -0.79 -15.04 -2.77
CA TYR A 45 -1.18 -13.72 -2.29
C TYR A 45 -1.26 -12.69 -3.42
N HIS A 46 -0.27 -12.64 -4.31
CA HIS A 46 -0.28 -11.69 -5.43
C HIS A 46 -1.40 -11.99 -6.43
N GLU A 47 -1.57 -13.25 -6.83
CA GLU A 47 -2.66 -13.64 -7.73
C GLU A 47 -4.03 -13.39 -7.09
N GLY A 48 -4.20 -13.79 -5.83
CA GLY A 48 -5.41 -13.53 -5.06
C GLY A 48 -5.73 -12.04 -4.99
N ALA A 49 -4.75 -11.19 -4.73
CA ALA A 49 -4.95 -9.74 -4.67
C ALA A 49 -5.41 -9.16 -6.00
N GLN A 50 -4.86 -9.61 -7.13
CA GLN A 50 -5.27 -9.16 -8.46
C GLN A 50 -6.71 -9.59 -8.77
N ASP A 51 -7.04 -10.85 -8.52
CA ASP A 51 -8.39 -11.38 -8.77
C ASP A 51 -9.42 -10.73 -7.85
N GLY A 52 -9.08 -10.60 -6.56
CA GLY A 52 -9.88 -9.91 -5.56
C GLY A 52 -10.19 -8.48 -5.99
N TYR A 53 -9.18 -7.74 -6.46
CA TYR A 53 -9.37 -6.37 -6.94
C TYR A 53 -10.38 -6.28 -8.08
N LYS A 54 -10.28 -7.15 -9.09
CA LYS A 54 -11.22 -7.15 -10.23
C LYS A 54 -12.65 -7.40 -9.78
N VAL A 55 -12.86 -8.44 -8.96
CA VAL A 55 -14.19 -8.80 -8.45
C VAL A 55 -14.73 -7.69 -7.54
N GLY A 56 -13.90 -7.21 -6.62
CA GLY A 56 -14.24 -6.12 -5.71
C GLY A 56 -14.67 -4.87 -6.46
N TYR A 57 -13.90 -4.45 -7.47
CA TYR A 57 -14.19 -3.27 -8.28
C TYR A 57 -15.57 -3.33 -8.92
N ASN A 58 -15.89 -4.43 -9.60
CA ASN A 58 -17.18 -4.60 -10.24
C ASN A 58 -18.30 -4.59 -9.20
N ASN A 59 -18.16 -5.36 -8.12
CA ASN A 59 -19.16 -5.40 -7.05
C ASN A 59 -19.38 -4.04 -6.40
N GLY A 60 -18.31 -3.27 -6.17
CA GLY A 60 -18.41 -1.93 -5.58
C GLY A 60 -19.08 -0.95 -6.52
N TYR A 61 -18.80 -1.04 -7.82
CA TYR A 61 -19.48 -0.21 -8.81
C TYR A 61 -20.99 -0.53 -8.85
N GLU A 62 -21.37 -1.80 -8.97
CA GLU A 62 -22.77 -2.24 -8.98
C GLU A 62 -23.52 -1.89 -7.69
N ASP A 63 -22.88 -2.09 -6.54
CA ASP A 63 -23.46 -1.73 -5.23
C ASP A 63 -23.73 -0.22 -5.12
N CYS A 64 -22.87 0.63 -5.69
CA CYS A 64 -23.12 2.07 -5.78
C CYS A 64 -24.21 2.43 -6.78
N LEU A 65 -24.33 1.70 -7.90
CA LEU A 65 -25.45 1.91 -8.82
C LEU A 65 -26.79 1.64 -8.10
N LYS A 66 -26.84 0.56 -7.31
CA LYS A 66 -28.04 0.12 -6.59
C LYS A 66 -28.39 0.96 -5.36
N TYR A 67 -27.42 1.25 -4.48
CA TYR A 67 -27.67 1.86 -3.18
C TYR A 67 -27.03 3.25 -3.02
N GLY A 68 -26.33 3.76 -4.04
CA GLY A 68 -25.70 5.07 -3.98
C GLY A 68 -24.74 5.20 -2.79
N LYS A 69 -24.82 6.33 -2.07
CA LYS A 69 -23.97 6.64 -0.92
C LYS A 69 -24.24 5.75 0.30
N GLU A 70 -25.44 5.19 0.40
CA GLU A 70 -25.90 4.39 1.54
C GLU A 70 -25.45 2.93 1.47
N GLY A 71 -24.92 2.48 0.33
CA GLY A 71 -24.40 1.12 0.18
C GLY A 71 -23.26 0.81 1.16
N VAL A 72 -23.38 -0.30 1.88
CA VAL A 72 -22.40 -0.79 2.85
C VAL A 72 -22.02 -2.23 2.52
N LEU A 73 -20.72 -2.51 2.48
CA LEU A 73 -20.20 -3.86 2.28
C LEU A 73 -20.57 -4.76 3.46
N LYS A 74 -21.44 -5.75 3.24
CA LYS A 74 -21.82 -6.71 4.29
C LYS A 74 -20.80 -7.82 4.48
N LYS A 75 -20.22 -8.34 3.39
CA LYS A 75 -19.31 -9.48 3.42
C LYS A 75 -18.39 -9.51 2.20
N VAL A 76 -17.16 -9.94 2.41
CA VAL A 76 -16.24 -10.31 1.32
C VAL A 76 -16.53 -11.75 0.89
N PRO A 77 -16.83 -12.02 -0.40
CA PRO A 77 -17.08 -13.38 -0.87
C PRO A 77 -15.83 -14.25 -0.72
N ALA A 78 -16.05 -15.54 -0.51
CA ALA A 78 -14.95 -16.49 -0.51
C ALA A 78 -14.45 -16.68 -1.96
N PRO A 79 -13.12 -16.67 -2.20
CA PRO A 79 -12.60 -16.93 -3.53
C PRO A 79 -12.80 -18.40 -3.95
N ALA A 80 -13.08 -18.62 -5.23
CA ALA A 80 -12.97 -19.93 -5.85
C ALA A 80 -11.49 -20.24 -6.14
N ILE A 81 -10.93 -21.25 -5.47
CA ILE A 81 -9.51 -21.63 -5.62
C ILE A 81 -9.45 -23.07 -6.12
N LYS A 82 -8.66 -23.32 -7.18
CA LYS A 82 -8.45 -24.66 -7.72
C LYS A 82 -7.87 -25.61 -6.69
N ASP A 83 -8.35 -26.86 -6.67
CA ASP A 83 -7.99 -27.79 -5.61
C ASP A 83 -6.56 -28.33 -5.66
N ASN A 84 -5.97 -28.38 -6.86
CA ASN A 84 -4.61 -28.84 -7.10
C ASN A 84 -3.50 -27.89 -6.59
N ARG A 85 -3.83 -26.79 -5.92
CA ARG A 85 -2.86 -25.85 -5.36
C ARG A 85 -2.41 -26.24 -3.96
N SER A 86 -1.16 -25.94 -3.62
CA SER A 86 -0.62 -26.22 -2.28
C SER A 86 -1.40 -25.47 -1.17
N LYS A 87 -1.45 -26.04 0.05
CA LYS A 87 -2.09 -25.39 1.21
C LYS A 87 -1.53 -23.97 1.44
N SER A 88 -0.22 -23.78 1.25
CA SER A 88 0.45 -22.49 1.42
C SER A 88 -0.02 -21.45 0.39
N TYR A 89 -0.13 -21.85 -0.88
CA TYR A 89 -0.70 -21.02 -1.94
C TYR A 89 -2.16 -20.66 -1.63
N LYS A 90 -3.00 -21.66 -1.28
CA LYS A 90 -4.43 -21.42 -0.97
C LYS A 90 -4.59 -20.41 0.17
N ARG A 91 -3.74 -20.46 1.20
CA ARG A 91 -3.73 -19.45 2.29
C ARG A 91 -3.35 -18.07 1.78
N GLY A 92 -2.24 -17.96 1.05
CA GLY A 92 -1.79 -16.70 0.46
C GLY A 92 -2.89 -16.08 -0.39
N TYR A 93 -3.49 -16.88 -1.28
CA TYR A 93 -4.57 -16.47 -2.15
C TYR A 93 -5.78 -15.94 -1.38
N LYS A 94 -6.26 -16.62 -0.34
CA LYS A 94 -7.39 -16.13 0.47
C LYS A 94 -7.09 -14.77 1.11
N VAL A 95 -5.88 -14.58 1.64
CA VAL A 95 -5.47 -13.32 2.27
C VAL A 95 -5.36 -12.20 1.22
N GLY A 96 -4.67 -12.48 0.12
CA GLY A 96 -4.52 -11.55 -1.01
C GLY A 96 -5.87 -11.14 -1.57
N PHE A 97 -6.75 -12.11 -1.84
CA PHE A 97 -8.10 -11.87 -2.36
C PHE A 97 -8.91 -10.97 -1.47
N LYS A 98 -8.94 -11.22 -0.15
CA LYS A 98 -9.66 -10.35 0.78
C LYS A 98 -9.16 -8.91 0.71
N LYS A 99 -7.83 -8.72 0.68
CA LYS A 99 -7.23 -7.37 0.60
C LYS A 99 -7.54 -6.69 -0.72
N GLY A 100 -7.30 -7.38 -1.84
CA GLY A 100 -7.58 -6.86 -3.18
C GLY A 100 -9.05 -6.52 -3.36
N TYR A 101 -9.96 -7.38 -2.87
CA TYR A 101 -11.40 -7.15 -2.93
C TYR A 101 -11.81 -5.85 -2.25
N LEU A 102 -11.34 -5.59 -1.03
CA LEU A 102 -11.69 -4.36 -0.32
C LEU A 102 -11.19 -3.10 -1.06
N ASP A 103 -9.96 -3.15 -1.57
CA ASP A 103 -9.38 -2.05 -2.34
C ASP A 103 -10.17 -1.78 -3.64
N GLY A 104 -10.39 -2.84 -4.42
CA GLY A 104 -11.19 -2.79 -5.64
C GLY A 104 -12.60 -2.25 -5.36
N TYR A 105 -13.29 -2.79 -4.36
CA TYR A 105 -14.65 -2.40 -3.99
C TYR A 105 -14.76 -0.91 -3.65
N ASN A 106 -13.84 -0.40 -2.83
CA ASN A 106 -13.79 1.03 -2.50
C ASN A 106 -13.52 1.88 -3.75
N LYS A 107 -12.61 1.44 -4.63
CA LYS A 107 -12.31 2.14 -5.88
C LYS A 107 -13.50 2.17 -6.84
N GLY A 108 -14.22 1.05 -6.97
CA GLY A 108 -15.44 0.92 -7.77
C GLY A 108 -16.54 1.87 -7.28
N ARG A 109 -16.84 1.84 -5.98
CA ARG A 109 -17.80 2.77 -5.35
C ARG A 109 -17.42 4.22 -5.56
N PHE A 110 -16.16 4.58 -5.29
CA PHE A 110 -15.65 5.94 -5.48
C PHE A 110 -15.85 6.44 -6.91
N LYS A 111 -15.52 5.62 -7.91
CA LYS A 111 -15.70 5.99 -9.33
C LYS A 111 -17.17 6.25 -9.67
N CYS A 112 -18.07 5.38 -9.22
CA CYS A 112 -19.51 5.55 -9.43
C CYS A 112 -20.03 6.84 -8.76
N LEU A 113 -19.68 7.07 -7.49
CA LEU A 113 -20.10 8.27 -6.76
C LEU A 113 -19.54 9.56 -7.36
N LYS A 114 -18.32 9.55 -7.90
CA LYS A 114 -17.75 10.69 -8.61
C LYS A 114 -18.50 11.04 -9.89
N LYS A 115 -19.06 10.06 -10.59
CA LYS A 115 -19.90 10.29 -11.78
C LYS A 115 -21.30 10.82 -11.46
N LYS A 116 -21.80 10.59 -10.24
CA LYS A 116 -23.11 11.09 -9.77
C LYS A 116 -23.03 12.50 -9.13
N ARG A 117 -21.86 13.14 -9.14
CA ARG A 117 -21.66 14.55 -8.74
C ARG A 117 -21.67 15.42 -9.99
#